data_AF-A0A246GDH6-F1
#
_entry.id   AF-A0A246GDH6-F1
#
_cell.length_a   1.000
_cell.length_b   1.000
_cell.length_c   1.000
_cell.angle_alpha   90.00
_cell.angle_beta   90.00
_cell.angle_gamma   90.00
#
_symmetry.space_group_name_H-M   'P 1'
#
loop_
_entity.id
_entity.type
_entity.pdbx_description
1 polymer ?
#
loop_
_entity_poly.entity_id
_entity_poly.type
_entity_poly.pdbx_seq_one_letter_code
_entity_poly.pdbx_strand_id
1 'polypeptide(L)'
;MQYLKILFFFIRLFTSSYELIQNPNNDQYDEEFNLFLFAILAIGIVVSIFIIIIGIVLVLLILFAISALITMGALSTSLIVGLNKKSFTKGFKTFAMLICTLFSTVFGTLGFYIFNRIVHWYSNSTAIISGLVTGLVSGILFGLLATFTIQKVSNYLKNRLKTSM
;
A
#
# COMPACT_ATOMS: atom_id res chain seq x y z
N MET A 1 12.89 -5.24 5.55
CA MET A 1 13.70 -6.45 5.77
C MET A 1 13.40 -7.16 7.09
N GLN A 2 12.91 -6.48 8.13
CA GLN A 2 12.69 -7.06 9.47
C GLN A 2 11.56 -8.10 9.52
N TYR A 3 10.43 -7.86 8.84
CA TYR A 3 9.33 -8.84 8.73
C TYR A 3 9.73 -10.15 8.03
N LEU A 4 10.62 -10.07 7.03
CA LEU A 4 11.13 -11.25 6.35
C LEU A 4 12.02 -12.09 7.27
N LYS A 5 12.77 -11.45 8.18
CA LYS A 5 13.57 -12.14 9.20
C LYS A 5 12.70 -12.86 10.23
N ILE A 6 11.57 -12.25 10.62
CA ILE A 6 10.60 -12.87 11.52
C ILE A 6 9.98 -14.11 10.86
N LEU A 7 9.58 -14.01 9.59
CA LEU A 7 9.06 -15.17 8.84
C LEU A 7 10.11 -16.29 8.74
N PHE A 8 11.35 -15.97 8.38
CA PHE A 8 12.44 -16.94 8.32
C PHE A 8 12.77 -17.58 9.68
N PHE A 9 12.63 -16.82 10.78
CA PHE A 9 12.82 -17.32 12.13
C PHE A 9 11.76 -18.38 12.49
N PHE A 10 10.49 -18.14 12.16
CA PHE A 10 9.41 -19.12 12.36
C PHE A 10 9.59 -20.37 11.49
N ILE A 11 9.99 -20.21 10.21
CA ILE A 11 10.27 -21.34 9.33
C ILE A 11 11.41 -22.20 9.89
N ARG A 12 12.48 -21.57 10.40
CA ARG A 12 13.63 -22.28 10.98
C ARG A 12 13.28 -23.03 12.27
N LEU A 13 12.42 -22.45 13.12
CA LEU A 13 11.86 -23.14 14.29
C LEU A 13 11.04 -24.37 13.89
N PHE A 14 10.29 -24.26 12.78
CA PHE A 14 9.48 -25.36 12.24
C PHE A 14 10.33 -26.50 11.68
N THR A 15 11.39 -26.19 10.93
CA THR A 15 12.30 -27.22 10.40
C THR A 15 13.04 -27.96 11.52
N SER A 16 13.48 -27.23 12.54
CA SER A 16 14.18 -27.83 13.69
C SER A 16 13.30 -28.74 14.55
N SER A 17 12.00 -28.49 14.60
CA SER A 17 11.05 -29.35 15.32
C SER A 17 10.70 -30.61 14.52
N TYR A 18 10.68 -30.54 13.18
CA TYR A 18 10.49 -31.71 12.32
C TYR A 18 11.67 -32.69 12.39
N GLU A 19 12.91 -32.19 12.47
CA GLU A 19 14.11 -33.03 12.58
C GLU A 19 14.17 -33.82 13.90
N LEU A 20 13.65 -33.27 15.00
CA LEU A 20 13.59 -33.97 16.29
C LEU A 20 12.57 -35.13 16.30
N ILE A 21 11.53 -35.07 15.47
CA ILE A 21 10.46 -36.07 15.41
C ILE A 21 10.88 -37.31 14.58
N GLN A 22 11.85 -37.17 13.65
CA GLN A 22 12.26 -38.26 12.76
C GLN A 22 13.46 -39.09 13.25
N ASN A 23 13.97 -38.87 14.47
CA ASN A 23 15.13 -39.63 14.98
C ASN A 23 14.72 -41.09 15.30
N PRO A 24 15.21 -42.10 14.56
CA PRO A 24 14.65 -43.47 14.55
C PRO A 24 15.20 -44.37 15.67
N ASN A 25 15.63 -43.82 16.82
CA ASN A 25 16.24 -44.59 17.92
C ASN A 25 15.34 -44.73 19.16
N ASN A 26 14.05 -44.40 19.07
CA ASN A 26 13.17 -44.21 20.21
C ASN A 26 11.83 -44.93 19.94
N ASP A 27 11.85 -46.26 20.08
CA ASP A 27 10.81 -47.14 19.51
C ASP A 27 9.77 -47.65 20.52
N GLN A 28 9.79 -47.27 21.81
CA GLN A 28 8.82 -47.83 22.77
C GLN A 28 8.30 -46.92 23.89
N TYR A 29 8.78 -45.68 24.06
CA TYR A 29 8.23 -44.73 25.05
C TYR A 29 7.69 -43.43 24.41
N ASP A 30 7.65 -43.37 23.08
CA ASP A 30 7.66 -42.11 22.35
C ASP A 30 6.34 -41.76 21.64
N GLU A 31 5.35 -42.66 21.59
CA GLU A 31 4.07 -42.34 20.94
C GLU A 31 3.30 -41.23 21.66
N GLU A 32 3.21 -41.27 22.99
CA GLU A 32 2.51 -40.24 23.78
C GLU A 32 3.24 -38.88 23.72
N PHE A 33 4.58 -38.91 23.75
CA PHE A 33 5.41 -37.71 23.63
C PHE A 33 5.34 -37.10 22.23
N ASN A 34 5.34 -37.93 21.18
CA ASN A 34 5.16 -37.49 19.80
C ASN A 34 3.77 -36.90 19.56
N LEU A 35 2.72 -37.46 20.18
CA LEU A 35 1.35 -36.95 20.08
C LEU A 35 1.20 -35.60 20.80
N PHE A 36 1.90 -35.42 21.93
CA PHE A 36 2.00 -34.13 22.62
C PHE A 36 2.74 -33.08 21.79
N LEU A 37 3.89 -33.41 21.20
CA LEU A 37 4.63 -32.52 20.30
C LEU A 37 3.84 -32.17 19.04
N PHE A 38 3.10 -33.13 18.48
CA PHE A 38 2.22 -32.88 17.34
C PHE A 38 1.08 -31.92 17.71
N ALA A 39 0.47 -32.10 18.89
CA ALA A 39 -0.58 -31.21 19.39
C ALA A 39 -0.06 -29.78 19.61
N ILE A 40 1.12 -29.60 20.21
CA ILE A 40 1.69 -28.26 20.44
C ILE A 40 2.06 -27.57 19.13
N LEU A 41 2.54 -28.33 18.14
CA LEU A 41 2.84 -27.83 16.80
C LEU A 41 1.57 -27.45 16.05
N ALA A 42 0.51 -28.27 16.11
CA ALA A 42 -0.78 -27.97 15.50
C ALA A 42 -1.40 -26.69 16.08
N ILE A 43 -1.39 -26.54 17.41
CA ILE A 43 -1.85 -25.31 18.08
C ILE A 43 -0.98 -24.12 17.67
N GLY A 44 0.34 -24.30 17.61
CA GLY A 44 1.28 -23.26 17.18
C GLY A 44 0.96 -22.73 15.77
N ILE A 45 0.71 -23.62 14.80
CA ILE A 45 0.33 -23.23 13.43
C ILE A 45 -0.98 -22.43 13.43
N VAL A 46 -2.00 -22.91 14.15
CA VAL A 46 -3.30 -22.24 14.22
C VAL A 46 -3.14 -20.82 14.78
N VAL A 47 -2.42 -20.67 15.89
CA VAL A 47 -2.15 -19.36 16.50
C VAL A 47 -1.38 -18.44 15.57
N SER A 48 -0.35 -18.95 14.88
CA SER A 48 0.40 -18.16 13.89
C SER A 48 -0.49 -17.64 12.76
N ILE A 49 -1.40 -18.47 12.22
CA ILE A 49 -2.34 -18.05 11.18
C ILE A 49 -3.26 -16.92 11.70
N PHE A 50 -3.81 -17.07 12.91
CA PHE A 50 -4.65 -16.03 13.52
C PHE A 50 -3.91 -14.70 13.68
N ILE A 51 -2.66 -14.71 14.15
CA ILE A 51 -1.85 -13.50 14.28
C ILE A 51 -1.62 -12.83 12.93
N ILE A 52 -1.34 -13.61 11.87
CA ILE A 52 -1.15 -13.07 10.52
C ILE A 52 -2.44 -12.42 10.02
N ILE A 53 -3.59 -13.07 10.18
CA ILE A 53 -4.89 -12.54 9.76
C ILE A 53 -5.18 -11.22 10.49
N ILE A 54 -5.02 -11.19 11.81
CA ILE A 54 -5.22 -9.97 12.62
C ILE A 54 -4.28 -8.86 12.16
N GLY A 55 -3.01 -9.18 11.89
CA GLY A 55 -2.03 -8.23 11.38
C GLY A 55 -2.45 -7.63 10.04
N ILE A 56 -2.94 -8.43 9.10
CA ILE A 56 -3.43 -7.96 7.80
C ILE A 56 -4.64 -7.04 7.97
N VAL A 57 -5.61 -7.43 8.79
CA VAL A 57 -6.82 -6.62 9.06
C VAL A 57 -6.43 -5.28 9.68
N LEU A 58 -5.49 -5.27 10.63
CA LEU A 58 -5.01 -4.04 11.26
C LEU A 58 -4.32 -3.11 10.25
N VAL A 59 -3.47 -3.64 9.38
CA VAL A 59 -2.79 -2.85 8.33
C VAL A 59 -3.81 -2.27 7.35
N LEU A 60 -4.81 -3.05 6.94
CA LEU A 60 -5.88 -2.57 6.06
C LEU A 60 -6.69 -1.45 6.72
N LEU A 61 -7.00 -1.57 8.02
CA LEU A 61 -7.73 -0.55 8.77
C LEU A 61 -6.94 0.76 8.85
N ILE A 62 -5.64 0.69 9.13
CA ILE A 62 -4.76 1.87 9.16
C ILE A 62 -4.68 2.50 7.77
N LEU A 63 -4.50 1.70 6.72
CA LEU A 63 -4.43 2.20 5.34
C LEU A 63 -5.75 2.87 4.93
N PHE A 64 -6.88 2.28 5.31
CA PHE A 64 -8.21 2.85 5.09
C PHE A 64 -8.34 4.20 5.81
N ALA A 65 -7.95 4.28 7.09
CA ALA A 65 -8.00 5.53 7.87
C ALA A 65 -7.14 6.63 7.24
N ILE A 66 -5.92 6.32 6.78
CA ILE A 66 -5.05 7.28 6.10
C ILE A 66 -5.68 7.75 4.79
N SER A 67 -6.25 6.84 4.00
CA SER A 67 -6.92 7.20 2.74
C SER A 67 -8.16 8.08 2.96
N ALA A 68 -8.93 7.81 4.02
CA ALA A 68 -10.07 8.63 4.43
C ALA A 68 -9.62 10.03 4.88
N LEU A 69 -8.51 10.12 5.62
CA LEU A 69 -7.95 11.40 6.06
C LEU A 69 -7.45 12.24 4.88
N ILE A 70 -6.75 11.62 3.93
CA ILE A 70 -6.27 12.29 2.70
C ILE A 70 -7.45 12.80 1.87
N THR A 71 -8.47 11.95 1.64
CA THR A 71 -9.65 12.34 0.86
C THR A 71 -10.46 13.43 1.56
N MET A 72 -10.61 13.37 2.88
CA MET A 72 -11.28 14.41 3.66
C MET A 72 -10.52 15.75 3.66
N GLY A 73 -9.18 15.71 3.75
CA GLY A 73 -8.34 16.90 3.61
C GLY A 73 -8.41 17.51 2.20
N ALA A 74 -8.36 16.68 1.17
CA ALA A 74 -8.51 17.10 -0.22
C ALA A 74 -9.92 17.68 -0.48
N LEU A 75 -10.97 17.07 0.08
CA LEU A 75 -12.33 17.58 -0.02
C LEU A 75 -12.46 18.95 0.66
N SER A 76 -11.94 19.10 1.88
CA SER A 76 -11.97 20.37 2.62
C SER A 76 -11.30 21.51 1.83
N THR A 77 -10.10 21.27 1.31
CA THR A 77 -9.39 22.27 0.48
C THR A 77 -10.14 22.59 -0.81
N SER A 78 -10.74 21.58 -1.45
CA SER A 78 -11.53 21.77 -2.68
C SER A 78 -12.80 22.61 -2.46
N LEU A 79 -13.48 22.42 -1.32
CA LEU A 79 -14.69 23.17 -0.96
C LEU A 79 -14.35 24.64 -0.70
N ILE A 80 -13.29 24.90 0.07
CA ILE A 80 -12.83 26.27 0.35
C ILE A 80 -12.47 27.00 -0.95
N VAL A 81 -11.71 26.35 -1.84
CA VAL A 81 -11.34 26.93 -3.13
C VAL A 81 -12.55 27.13 -4.04
N GLY A 82 -13.49 26.18 -4.04
CA GLY A 82 -14.74 26.26 -4.81
C GLY A 82 -15.62 27.43 -4.37
N LEU A 83 -15.73 27.66 -3.06
CA LEU A 83 -16.50 28.75 -2.48
C LEU A 83 -15.85 30.11 -2.78
N ASN A 84 -14.53 30.22 -2.60
CA ASN A 84 -13.77 31.45 -2.86
C ASN A 84 -13.85 31.88 -4.34
N LYS A 85 -13.77 30.92 -5.28
CA LYS A 85 -13.84 31.20 -6.72
C LYS A 85 -15.28 31.20 -7.28
N LYS A 86 -16.32 31.05 -6.42
CA LYS A 86 -17.75 30.91 -6.78
C LYS A 86 -18.00 29.88 -7.90
N SER A 87 -17.19 28.81 -7.96
CA SER A 87 -17.27 27.84 -9.05
C SER A 87 -16.82 26.45 -8.57
N PHE A 88 -17.76 25.50 -8.55
CA PHE A 88 -17.52 24.10 -8.24
C PHE A 88 -16.44 23.47 -9.15
N THR A 89 -16.38 23.88 -10.42
CA THR A 89 -15.40 23.38 -11.39
C THR A 89 -13.96 23.68 -10.98
N LYS A 90 -13.72 24.84 -10.34
CA LYS A 90 -12.39 25.23 -9.88
C LYS A 90 -11.96 24.47 -8.61
N GLY A 91 -12.91 24.17 -7.70
CA GLY A 91 -12.65 23.31 -6.54
C GLY A 91 -12.29 21.89 -6.93
N PHE A 92 -13.06 21.28 -7.85
CA PHE A 92 -12.79 19.94 -8.36
C PHE A 92 -11.45 19.85 -9.11
N LYS A 93 -11.05 20.92 -9.81
CA LYS A 93 -9.74 21.02 -10.46
C LYS A 93 -8.59 20.83 -9.46
N THR A 94 -8.66 21.55 -8.34
CA THR A 94 -7.65 21.49 -7.29
C THR A 94 -7.64 20.13 -6.60
N PHE A 95 -8.82 19.55 -6.36
CA PHE A 95 -8.96 18.20 -5.81
C PHE A 95 -8.27 17.13 -6.68
N ALA A 96 -8.56 17.11 -7.99
CA ALA A 96 -7.98 16.17 -8.92
C ALA A 96 -6.46 16.30 -9.00
N MET A 97 -5.95 17.55 -9.01
CA MET A 97 -4.51 17.82 -9.01
C MET A 97 -3.82 17.30 -7.74
N LEU A 98 -4.40 17.53 -6.56
CA LEU A 98 -3.85 17.06 -5.28
C LEU A 98 -3.77 15.54 -5.23
N ILE A 99 -4.83 14.86 -5.64
CA ILE A 99 -4.88 13.39 -5.66
C ILE A 99 -3.84 12.82 -6.64
N CYS A 100 -3.76 13.33 -7.87
CA CYS A 100 -2.75 12.89 -8.84
C CYS A 100 -1.32 13.09 -8.31
N THR A 101 -1.07 14.21 -7.62
CA THR A 101 0.25 14.50 -7.05
C THR A 101 0.60 13.54 -5.92
N LEU A 102 -0.34 13.26 -5.01
CA LEU A 102 -0.11 12.31 -3.92
C LEU A 102 0.12 10.89 -4.44
N PHE A 103 -0.74 10.40 -5.34
CA PHE A 103 -0.59 9.05 -5.89
C PHE A 103 0.71 8.89 -6.67
N SER A 104 1.05 9.81 -7.59
CA SER A 104 2.31 9.74 -8.34
C SER A 104 3.54 9.88 -7.45
N THR A 105 3.49 10.65 -6.35
CA THR A 105 4.62 10.73 -5.40
C THR A 105 4.84 9.39 -4.70
N VAL A 106 3.76 8.74 -4.26
CA VAL A 106 3.82 7.40 -3.66
C VAL A 106 4.30 6.36 -4.67
N PHE A 107 3.73 6.33 -5.88
CA PHE A 107 4.14 5.37 -6.91
C PHE A 107 5.56 5.63 -7.44
N GLY A 108 5.97 6.90 -7.56
CA GLY A 108 7.30 7.29 -8.00
C GLY A 108 8.38 6.90 -7.00
N THR A 109 8.14 7.16 -5.71
CA THR A 109 9.04 6.71 -4.63
C THR A 109 9.12 5.19 -4.54
N LEU A 110 7.97 4.50 -4.59
CA LEU A 110 7.92 3.04 -4.55
C LEU A 110 8.63 2.42 -5.75
N GLY A 111 8.39 2.95 -6.95
CA GLY A 111 9.00 2.51 -8.20
C GLY A 111 10.52 2.67 -8.19
N PHE A 112 11.02 3.85 -7.83
CA PHE A 112 12.48 4.08 -7.71
C PHE A 112 13.12 3.23 -6.62
N TYR A 113 12.43 2.99 -5.50
CA TYR A 113 12.92 2.11 -4.45
C TYR A 113 13.06 0.65 -4.93
N ILE A 114 12.06 0.14 -5.65
CA ILE A 114 12.09 -1.21 -6.23
C ILE A 114 13.18 -1.30 -7.31
N PHE A 115 13.27 -0.29 -8.18
CA PHE A 115 14.27 -0.23 -9.24
C PHE A 115 15.69 -0.21 -8.69
N ASN A 116 15.96 0.61 -7.66
CA ASN A 116 17.26 0.66 -7.00
C ASN A 116 17.63 -0.68 -6.34
N ARG A 117 16.65 -1.47 -5.91
CA ARG A 117 16.89 -2.79 -5.33
C ARG A 117 17.29 -3.84 -6.37
N ILE A 118 16.90 -3.67 -7.63
CA ILE A 118 17.25 -4.59 -8.72
C ILE A 118 18.61 -4.21 -9.33
N VAL A 119 18.84 -2.91 -9.56
CA VAL A 119 20.00 -2.41 -10.31
C VAL A 119 21.16 -2.01 -9.38
N HIS A 120 20.90 -1.78 -8.09
CA HIS A 120 21.89 -1.32 -7.10
C HIS A 120 22.67 -0.07 -7.52
N TRP A 121 22.01 0.82 -8.27
CA TRP A 121 22.70 1.93 -8.93
C TRP A 121 23.12 3.04 -7.97
N TYR A 122 22.36 3.24 -6.88
CA TYR A 122 22.58 4.32 -5.93
C TYR A 122 22.35 3.89 -4.47
N SER A 123 22.83 4.73 -3.55
CA SER A 123 22.48 4.62 -2.13
C SER A 123 20.96 4.73 -1.93
N ASN A 124 20.43 4.03 -0.92
CA ASN A 124 18.99 4.02 -0.64
C ASN A 124 18.42 5.43 -0.43
N SER A 125 19.19 6.33 0.18
CA SER A 125 18.76 7.71 0.42
C SER A 125 18.55 8.49 -0.89
N THR A 126 19.46 8.36 -1.85
CA THR A 126 19.37 9.05 -3.14
C THR A 126 18.26 8.46 -4.02
N ALA A 127 17.99 7.15 -3.92
CA ALA A 127 16.85 6.52 -4.60
C ALA A 127 15.49 7.05 -4.10
N ILE A 128 15.35 7.26 -2.79
CA ILE A 128 14.10 7.81 -2.22
C ILE A 128 13.92 9.27 -2.64
N ILE A 129 14.96 10.09 -2.57
CA ILE A 129 14.90 11.51 -2.95
C ILE A 129 14.58 11.66 -4.44
N SER A 130 15.24 10.89 -5.31
CA SER A 130 14.95 10.92 -6.75
C SER A 130 13.52 10.45 -7.06
N GLY A 131 13.03 9.41 -6.37
CA GLY A 131 11.64 8.98 -6.45
C GLY A 131 10.63 10.04 -6.01
N LEU A 132 10.93 10.80 -4.94
CA LEU A 132 10.09 11.91 -4.47
C LEU A 132 10.02 13.02 -5.51
N VAL A 133 11.18 13.46 -6.02
CA VAL A 133 11.26 14.56 -7.00
C VAL A 133 10.56 14.18 -8.30
N THR A 134 10.85 13.00 -8.84
CA THR A 134 10.23 12.53 -10.09
C THR A 134 8.74 12.26 -9.92
N GLY A 135 8.32 11.71 -8.78
CA GLY A 135 6.92 11.52 -8.41
C GLY A 135 6.16 12.84 -8.33
N LEU A 136 6.70 13.86 -7.64
CA LEU A 136 6.09 15.19 -7.57
C LEU A 136 5.94 15.84 -8.95
N VAL A 137 7.01 15.84 -9.74
CA VAL A 137 7.02 16.46 -11.08
C VAL A 137 6.02 15.77 -12.00
N SER A 138 6.06 14.44 -12.07
CA SER A 138 5.12 13.66 -12.88
C SER A 138 3.67 13.83 -12.42
N GLY A 139 3.44 13.93 -11.12
CA GLY A 139 2.13 14.18 -10.53
C GLY A 139 1.49 15.49 -10.90
N ILE A 140 2.27 16.56 -10.84
CA ILE A 140 1.82 17.89 -11.25
C ILE A 140 1.48 17.91 -12.74
N LEU A 141 2.34 17.32 -13.57
CA LEU A 141 2.13 17.18 -15.01
C LEU A 141 0.84 16.39 -15.33
N PHE A 142 0.65 15.23 -14.70
CA PHE A 142 -0.56 14.43 -14.88
C PHE A 142 -1.81 15.13 -14.34
N GLY A 143 -1.72 15.81 -13.20
CA GLY A 143 -2.83 16.61 -12.65
C GLY A 143 -3.24 17.75 -13.58
N LEU A 144 -2.29 18.44 -14.19
CA LEU A 144 -2.56 19.44 -15.23
C LEU A 144 -3.26 18.82 -16.43
N LEU A 145 -2.79 17.67 -16.92
CA LEU A 145 -3.36 16.99 -18.07
C LEU A 145 -4.79 16.50 -17.80
N ALA A 146 -5.03 15.91 -16.63
CA ALA A 146 -6.35 15.45 -16.19
C ALA A 146 -7.34 16.60 -16.13
N THR A 147 -6.92 17.72 -15.53
CA THR A 147 -7.78 18.90 -15.42
C THR A 147 -8.07 19.57 -16.75
N PHE A 148 -7.11 19.59 -17.68
CA PHE A 148 -7.33 20.04 -19.06
C PHE A 148 -8.36 19.17 -19.78
N THR A 149 -8.26 17.85 -19.61
CA THR A 149 -9.20 16.89 -20.20
C THR A 149 -10.63 17.09 -19.68
N ILE A 150 -10.79 17.24 -18.36
CA ILE A 150 -12.08 17.51 -17.72
C ILE A 150 -12.71 18.80 -18.25
N GLN A 151 -11.91 19.87 -18.44
CA GLN A 151 -12.39 21.13 -19.00
C GLN A 151 -12.89 20.97 -20.43
N LYS A 152 -12.14 20.25 -21.28
CA LYS A 152 -12.49 20.02 -22.68
C LYS A 152 -13.79 19.22 -22.79
N VAL A 153 -13.94 18.17 -22.00
CA VAL A 153 -15.17 17.36 -21.92
C VAL A 153 -16.35 18.20 -21.44
N SER A 154 -16.18 18.96 -20.35
CA SER A 154 -17.26 19.80 -19.81
C SER A 154 -17.76 20.84 -20.82
N ASN A 155 -16.84 21.46 -21.57
CA ASN A 155 -17.20 22.41 -22.61
C ASN A 155 -17.89 21.73 -23.80
N TYR A 156 -17.45 20.53 -24.17
CA TYR A 156 -18.09 19.74 -25.23
C TYR A 156 -19.54 19.39 -24.88
N LEU A 157 -19.79 18.89 -23.65
CA LEU A 157 -21.15 18.61 -23.18
C LEU A 157 -22.02 19.86 -23.13
N LYS A 158 -21.48 20.98 -22.64
CA LYS A 158 -22.22 22.25 -22.56
C LYS A 158 -22.64 22.75 -23.95
N ASN A 159 -21.76 22.63 -24.95
CA ASN A 159 -22.06 23.04 -26.32
C ASN A 159 -23.11 22.12 -26.96
N ARG A 160 -23.04 20.81 -26.72
CA ARG A 160 -24.05 19.86 -27.20
C ARG A 160 -25.44 20.12 -26.60
N LEU A 161 -25.53 20.37 -25.30
CA LEU A 161 -26.82 20.69 -24.65
C LEU A 161 -27.43 22.01 -25.17
N LYS A 162 -26.60 23.03 -25.40
CA LYS A 162 -27.08 24.33 -25.88
C LYS A 162 -27.60 24.28 -27.33
N THR A 163 -27.20 23.28 -28.10
CA THR A 163 -27.62 23.12 -29.51
C THR A 163 -28.92 22.28 -29.63
N SER A 164 -29.40 21.67 -28.53
CA SER A 164 -30.63 20.87 -28.50
C SER A 164 -31.82 21.58 -27.83
N MET A 165 -31.68 22.85 -27.47
CA MET A 165 -32.75 23.78 -27.07
C MET A 165 -32.90 24.84 -28.15
#